data_AF-A0A8H5IJ06-F1
#
_entry.id   AF-A0A8H5IJ06-F1
#
_cell.length_a   1.000
_cell.length_b   1.000
_cell.length_c   1.000
_cell.angle_alpha   90.00
_cell.angle_beta   90.00
_cell.angle_gamma   90.00
#
_symmetry.space_group_name_H-M   'P 1'
#
loop_
_entity.id
_entity.type
_entity.pdbx_description
1 polymer ?
#
loop_
_entity_poly.entity_id
_entity_poly.type
_entity_poly.pdbx_seq_one_letter_code
_entity_poly.pdbx_strand_id
1 'polypeptide(L)'
;MQLINLSALALFATSALAADCFGNRQDGIEKFEQAYWDARQKMCSNSDCTYQQGCTTRGSKTLKGLASITVNVELSRKNTGGKKGFKDCWDATENIINQCVKGTHQLSGTWEYDGQLYQVNGYYS
;
A
#
# COMPACT_ATOMS: atom_id res chain seq x y z
N MET A 1 -49.26 19.01 -13.63
CA MET A 1 -48.22 18.87 -12.57
C MET A 1 -47.28 17.77 -13.01
N GLN A 2 -46.10 18.12 -13.51
CA GLN A 2 -45.07 17.16 -13.91
C GLN A 2 -44.33 16.70 -12.65
N LEU A 3 -44.49 15.42 -12.32
CA LEU A 3 -43.69 14.75 -11.30
C LEU A 3 -42.30 14.52 -11.90
N ILE A 4 -41.34 15.32 -11.45
CA ILE A 4 -39.94 15.17 -11.83
C ILE A 4 -39.47 13.86 -11.19
N ASN A 5 -39.20 12.86 -12.03
CA ASN A 5 -38.61 11.59 -11.64
C ASN A 5 -37.22 11.89 -11.03
N LEU A 6 -37.13 11.81 -9.70
CA LEU A 6 -35.88 11.82 -8.96
C LEU A 6 -35.16 10.51 -9.24
N SER A 7 -34.49 10.44 -10.38
CA SER A 7 -33.47 9.44 -10.67
C SER A 7 -32.47 9.49 -9.52
N ALA A 8 -32.55 8.49 -8.64
CA ALA A 8 -31.56 8.25 -7.62
C ALA A 8 -30.20 8.15 -8.31
N LEU A 9 -29.42 9.22 -8.22
CA LEU A 9 -27.98 9.20 -8.38
C LEU A 9 -27.47 8.26 -7.29
N ALA A 10 -27.49 6.96 -7.56
CA ALA A 10 -26.62 6.01 -6.91
C ALA A 10 -25.21 6.45 -7.28
N LEU A 11 -24.67 7.36 -6.47
CA LEU A 11 -23.25 7.60 -6.38
C LEU A 11 -22.66 6.21 -6.13
N PHE A 12 -22.06 5.63 -7.16
CA PHE A 12 -21.11 4.55 -6.99
C PHE A 12 -19.98 5.15 -6.14
N ALA A 13 -20.18 5.15 -4.83
CA ALA A 13 -19.11 5.23 -3.88
C ALA A 13 -18.29 3.98 -4.18
N THR A 14 -17.34 4.11 -5.10
CA THR A 14 -16.17 3.26 -5.12
C THR A 14 -15.55 3.51 -3.76
N SER A 15 -15.95 2.71 -2.78
CA SER A 15 -15.32 2.65 -1.48
C SER A 15 -13.86 2.41 -1.79
N ALA A 16 -13.06 3.48 -1.73
CA ALA A 16 -11.62 3.35 -1.75
C ALA A 16 -11.31 2.37 -0.63
N LEU A 17 -10.94 1.15 -0.99
CA LEU A 17 -10.72 0.08 -0.04
C LEU A 17 -9.63 0.59 0.90
N ALA A 18 -10.02 0.80 2.15
CA ALA A 18 -9.14 1.36 3.15
C ALA A 18 -8.00 0.37 3.39
N ALA A 19 -6.79 0.89 3.56
CA ALA A 19 -5.69 0.07 4.04
C ALA A 19 -5.85 -0.12 5.55
N ASP A 20 -5.65 -1.34 6.03
CA ASP A 20 -5.58 -1.62 7.45
C ASP A 20 -4.17 -1.28 7.95
N CYS A 21 -4.05 -0.19 8.69
CA CYS A 21 -2.77 0.30 9.20
C CYS A 21 -2.49 -0.29 10.59
N PHE A 22 -1.29 -0.84 10.79
CA PHE A 22 -0.95 -1.51 12.06
C PHE A 22 0.50 -1.27 12.48
N GLY A 23 0.77 -1.57 13.76
CA GLY A 23 2.01 -1.21 14.44
C GLY A 23 1.90 0.13 15.17
N ASN A 24 2.98 0.50 15.85
CA ASN A 24 3.04 1.74 16.61
C ASN A 24 3.16 2.94 15.67
N ARG A 25 2.49 4.04 16.03
CA ARG A 25 2.68 5.35 15.39
C ARG A 25 4.16 5.76 15.49
N GLN A 26 4.76 6.13 14.37
CA GLN A 26 6.14 6.60 14.25
C GLN A 26 6.14 7.99 13.60
N ASP A 27 6.18 9.04 14.42
CA ASP A 27 6.23 10.41 13.89
C ASP A 27 7.51 10.60 13.05
N GLY A 28 7.35 11.18 11.86
CA GLY A 28 8.46 11.38 10.92
C GLY A 28 8.69 10.23 9.94
N ILE A 29 7.91 9.15 10.01
CA ILE A 29 8.06 8.02 9.08
C ILE A 29 7.79 8.40 7.62
N GLU A 30 6.98 9.42 7.39
CA GLU A 30 6.71 9.97 6.07
C GLU A 30 7.98 10.48 5.36
N LYS A 31 9.02 10.86 6.11
CA LYS A 31 10.33 11.23 5.54
C LYS A 31 11.05 10.05 4.87
N PHE A 32 10.61 8.83 5.14
CA PHE A 32 11.12 7.59 4.55
C PHE A 32 10.17 7.02 3.49
N GLU A 33 9.12 7.75 3.07
CA GLU A 33 8.12 7.28 2.09
C GLU A 33 8.75 6.74 0.79
N GLN A 34 9.91 7.28 0.40
CA GLN A 34 10.64 6.82 -0.78
C GLN A 34 11.00 5.33 -0.71
N ALA A 35 11.34 4.79 0.45
CA ALA A 35 11.61 3.34 0.60
C ALA A 35 10.37 2.50 0.24
N TYR A 36 9.18 3.01 0.56
CA TYR A 36 7.90 2.36 0.26
C TYR A 36 7.56 2.47 -1.22
N TRP A 37 7.73 3.66 -1.81
CA TRP A 37 7.52 3.88 -3.24
C TRP A 37 8.49 3.04 -4.09
N ASP A 38 9.74 2.88 -3.65
CA ASP A 38 10.72 2.02 -4.33
C ASP A 38 10.32 0.54 -4.29
N ALA A 39 9.85 0.04 -3.13
CA ALA A 39 9.35 -1.32 -3.02
C ALA A 39 8.11 -1.55 -3.91
N ARG A 40 7.17 -0.59 -3.94
CA ARG A 40 6.01 -0.56 -4.85
C ARG A 40 6.45 -0.63 -6.30
N GLN A 41 7.37 0.25 -6.71
CA GLN A 41 7.83 0.35 -8.09
C GLN A 41 8.38 -0.99 -8.56
N LYS A 42 9.26 -1.61 -7.77
CA LYS A 42 9.84 -2.92 -8.10
C LYS A 42 8.80 -4.02 -8.27
N MET A 43 7.77 -4.02 -7.42
CA MET A 43 6.73 -5.03 -7.45
C MET A 43 5.75 -4.84 -8.60
N CYS A 44 5.22 -3.63 -8.75
CA CYS A 44 4.11 -3.35 -9.64
C CYS A 44 4.56 -3.13 -11.09
N SER A 45 5.83 -2.75 -11.31
CA SER A 45 6.45 -2.77 -12.65
C SER A 45 6.96 -4.15 -13.07
N ASN A 46 6.96 -5.14 -12.17
CA ASN A 46 7.50 -6.48 -12.38
C ASN A 46 9.02 -6.49 -12.67
N SER A 47 9.78 -5.54 -12.12
CA SER A 47 11.25 -5.55 -12.25
C SER A 47 11.88 -6.66 -11.42
N ASP A 48 11.35 -6.88 -10.21
CA ASP A 48 11.88 -7.83 -9.22
C ASP A 48 10.88 -8.97 -8.94
N CYS A 49 9.77 -8.99 -9.68
CA CYS A 49 8.68 -9.95 -9.51
C CYS A 49 8.25 -10.53 -10.84
N THR A 50 7.96 -11.83 -10.88
CA THR A 50 7.26 -12.43 -12.00
C THR A 50 5.83 -11.88 -12.09
N TYR A 51 5.40 -11.55 -13.31
CA TYR A 51 4.07 -11.01 -13.60
C TYR A 51 2.97 -11.87 -12.97
N GLN A 52 2.08 -11.23 -12.21
CA GLN A 52 0.88 -11.86 -11.61
C GLN A 52 1.18 -13.06 -10.68
N GLN A 53 2.37 -13.13 -10.09
CA GLN A 53 2.74 -14.13 -9.08
C GLN A 53 3.04 -13.52 -7.72
N GLY A 54 2.88 -14.33 -6.66
CA GLY A 54 3.25 -13.95 -5.31
C GLY A 54 4.73 -13.58 -5.24
N CYS A 55 5.06 -12.50 -4.53
CA CYS A 55 6.40 -11.92 -4.54
C CYS A 55 6.62 -11.04 -3.31
N THR A 56 7.88 -10.84 -2.95
CA THR A 56 8.31 -9.85 -1.96
C THR A 56 9.39 -8.96 -2.55
N THR A 57 9.20 -7.65 -2.50
CA THR A 57 10.20 -6.65 -2.90
C THR A 57 10.66 -5.84 -1.70
N ARG A 58 11.81 -5.17 -1.87
CA ARG A 58 12.43 -4.40 -0.79
C ARG A 58 12.81 -2.99 -1.24
N GLY A 59 12.65 -2.05 -0.34
CA GLY A 59 13.16 -0.70 -0.45
C GLY A 59 13.88 -0.30 0.83
N SER A 60 14.72 0.73 0.75
CA SER A 60 15.42 1.25 1.92
C SER A 60 15.73 2.73 1.73
N LYS A 61 15.67 3.49 2.81
CA LYS A 61 16.04 4.91 2.83
C LYS A 61 16.83 5.21 4.09
N THR A 62 18.00 5.79 3.89
CA THR A 62 18.83 6.34 4.96
C THR A 62 18.73 7.85 4.96
N LEU A 63 18.45 8.44 6.13
CA LEU A 63 18.58 9.87 6.38
C LEU A 63 19.83 10.11 7.23
N LYS A 64 20.69 11.00 6.77
CA LYS A 64 21.92 11.39 7.47
C LYS A 64 21.68 12.70 8.21
N GLY A 65 21.90 12.70 9.52
CA GLY A 65 21.88 13.89 10.39
C GLY A 65 22.95 13.76 11.47
N LEU A 66 22.63 14.16 12.71
CA LEU A 66 23.49 13.91 13.87
C LEU A 66 23.73 12.42 14.13
N ALA A 67 22.75 11.58 13.75
CA ALA A 67 22.87 10.14 13.62
C ALA A 67 22.34 9.70 12.25
N SER A 68 22.82 8.56 11.75
CA SER A 68 22.25 7.94 10.54
C SER A 68 21.11 7.02 10.95
N ILE A 69 19.93 7.22 10.35
CA ILE A 69 18.77 6.36 10.57
C ILE A 69 18.39 5.75 9.23
N THR A 70 18.27 4.43 9.18
CA THR A 70 17.80 3.70 8.00
C THR A 70 16.46 3.06 8.29
N VAL A 71 15.52 3.19 7.35
CA VAL A 71 14.27 2.43 7.32
C VAL A 71 14.31 1.49 6.14
N ASN A 72 14.12 0.20 6.41
CA ASN A 72 13.92 -0.82 5.40
C ASN A 72 12.43 -1.13 5.28
N VAL A 73 12.00 -1.45 4.07
CA VAL A 73 10.61 -1.77 3.75
C VAL A 73 10.59 -3.09 3.00
N GLU A 74 9.75 -4.02 3.46
CA GLU A 74 9.37 -5.21 2.73
C GLU A 74 7.91 -5.09 2.30
N LEU A 75 7.67 -5.16 0.98
CA LEU A 75 6.34 -5.24 0.40
C LEU A 75 6.14 -6.65 -0.12
N SER A 76 5.09 -7.33 0.31
CA SER A 76 4.71 -8.66 -0.16
C SER A 76 3.32 -8.66 -0.79
N ARG A 77 3.12 -9.48 -1.81
CA ARG A 77 1.81 -9.78 -2.41
C ARG A 77 1.54 -11.27 -2.45
N LYS A 78 0.34 -11.69 -2.06
CA LYS A 78 -0.09 -13.08 -1.96
C LYS A 78 -1.54 -13.24 -2.42
N ASN A 79 -1.86 -14.39 -3.00
CA ASN A 79 -3.25 -14.72 -3.30
C ASN A 79 -3.90 -15.34 -2.06
N THR A 80 -4.99 -14.76 -1.61
CA THR A 80 -5.94 -15.33 -0.65
C THR A 80 -7.18 -15.83 -1.42
N GLY A 81 -7.89 -16.84 -0.92
CA GLY A 81 -9.14 -17.28 -1.55
C GLY A 81 -9.04 -17.90 -2.96
N GLY A 82 -7.87 -18.38 -3.40
CA GLY A 82 -7.71 -19.15 -4.64
C GLY A 82 -7.83 -18.36 -5.95
N LYS A 83 -7.87 -17.04 -5.88
CA LYS A 83 -7.87 -16.14 -7.05
C LYS A 83 -6.47 -16.06 -7.66
N LYS A 84 -6.39 -15.79 -8.97
CA LYS A 84 -5.14 -15.65 -9.71
C LYS A 84 -4.98 -14.21 -10.15
N GLY A 85 -3.86 -13.60 -9.78
CA GLY A 85 -3.42 -12.32 -10.31
C GLY A 85 -3.25 -11.27 -9.23
N PHE A 86 -2.70 -10.13 -9.64
CA PHE A 86 -2.31 -8.98 -8.85
C PHE A 86 -2.57 -7.71 -9.66
N LYS A 87 -3.78 -7.56 -10.20
CA LYS A 87 -4.17 -6.44 -11.08
C LYS A 87 -4.20 -5.12 -10.32
N ASP A 88 -4.50 -5.17 -9.03
CA ASP A 88 -4.70 -3.99 -8.18
C ASP A 88 -3.41 -3.52 -7.50
N CYS A 89 -2.23 -3.97 -7.98
CA CYS A 89 -0.94 -3.70 -7.34
C CYS A 89 -0.69 -2.21 -7.11
N TRP A 90 -0.91 -1.39 -8.13
CA TRP A 90 -0.64 0.04 -8.06
C TRP A 90 -1.58 0.72 -7.05
N ASP A 91 -2.87 0.45 -7.09
CA ASP A 91 -3.86 1.10 -6.23
C ASP A 91 -3.76 0.60 -4.78
N ALA A 92 -3.57 -0.71 -4.57
CA ALA A 92 -3.42 -1.31 -3.25
C ALA A 92 -2.23 -0.72 -2.50
N THR A 93 -1.06 -0.69 -3.16
CA THR A 93 0.17 -0.17 -2.55
C THR A 93 0.12 1.34 -2.34
N GLU A 94 -0.53 2.09 -3.24
CA GLU A 94 -0.74 3.52 -3.07
C GLU A 94 -1.63 3.84 -1.87
N ASN A 95 -2.71 3.07 -1.69
CA ASN A 95 -3.60 3.22 -0.55
C ASN A 95 -2.86 2.94 0.76
N ILE A 96 -2.07 1.86 0.84
CA ILE A 96 -1.26 1.58 2.03
C ILE A 96 -0.31 2.73 2.34
N ILE A 97 0.41 3.25 1.35
CA ILE A 97 1.42 4.30 1.59
C ILE A 97 0.74 5.62 1.99
N ASN A 98 -0.31 6.02 1.29
CA ASN A 98 -0.99 7.28 1.58
C ASN A 98 -1.77 7.24 2.91
N GLN A 99 -2.44 6.14 3.23
CA GLN A 99 -3.27 6.04 4.44
C GLN A 99 -2.43 5.69 5.67
N CYS A 100 -1.51 4.74 5.57
CA CYS A 100 -0.74 4.25 6.72
C CYS A 100 0.53 5.06 6.97
N VAL A 101 1.41 5.18 5.97
CA VAL A 101 2.71 5.84 6.16
C VAL A 101 2.54 7.35 6.31
N LYS A 102 1.75 7.97 5.42
CA LYS A 102 1.59 9.43 5.38
C LYS A 102 0.42 9.93 6.23
N GLY A 103 -0.69 9.19 6.26
CA GLY A 103 -1.91 9.62 6.94
C GLY A 103 -1.88 9.36 8.45
N THR A 104 -1.58 8.13 8.84
CA THR A 104 -1.70 7.69 10.23
C THR A 104 -0.33 7.46 10.92
N HIS A 105 0.76 7.54 10.14
CA HIS A 105 2.15 7.39 10.53
C HIS A 105 2.51 6.01 11.09
N GLN A 106 1.92 4.95 10.55
CA GLN A 106 2.30 3.57 10.84
C GLN A 106 3.35 3.09 9.84
N LEU A 107 4.28 2.29 10.35
CA LEU A 107 5.31 1.62 9.55
C LEU A 107 4.76 0.55 8.61
N SER A 108 3.56 0.05 8.90
CA SER A 108 3.04 -1.16 8.28
C SER A 108 1.56 -1.03 7.97
N GLY A 109 1.13 -1.75 6.94
CA GLY A 109 -0.26 -1.81 6.56
C GLY A 109 -0.54 -2.92 5.57
N THR A 110 -1.81 -3.31 5.50
CA THR A 110 -2.32 -4.30 4.57
C THR A 110 -3.44 -3.73 3.73
N TRP A 111 -3.62 -4.34 2.56
CA TRP A 111 -4.77 -4.11 1.71
C TRP A 111 -5.18 -5.45 1.12
N GLU A 112 -6.45 -5.79 1.26
CA GLU A 112 -6.99 -7.05 0.75
C GLU A 112 -8.28 -6.83 -0.02
N TYR A 113 -8.33 -7.35 -1.25
CA TYR A 113 -9.52 -7.31 -2.10
C TYR A 113 -9.48 -8.39 -3.17
N ASP A 114 -10.63 -9.01 -3.45
CA ASP A 114 -10.78 -10.06 -4.48
C ASP A 114 -9.67 -11.12 -4.43
N GLY A 115 -9.31 -11.55 -3.21
CA GLY A 115 -8.28 -12.56 -3.00
C GLY A 115 -6.84 -12.08 -3.25
N GLN A 116 -6.60 -10.78 -3.35
CA GLN A 116 -5.27 -10.18 -3.49
C GLN A 116 -4.90 -9.51 -2.17
N LEU A 117 -3.94 -10.08 -1.46
CA LEU A 117 -3.39 -9.50 -0.24
C LEU A 117 -2.06 -8.81 -0.56
N TYR A 118 -1.97 -7.54 -0.19
CA TYR A 118 -0.74 -6.77 -0.17
C TYR A 118 -0.41 -6.40 1.27
N GLN A 119 0.83 -6.60 1.67
CA GLN A 119 1.31 -6.25 3.01
C GLN A 119 2.65 -5.54 2.92
N VAL A 120 2.73 -4.40 3.58
CA VAL A 120 3.95 -3.61 3.76
C VAL A 120 4.38 -3.70 5.21
N ASN A 121 5.67 -3.98 5.44
CA ASN A 121 6.30 -3.91 6.75
C ASN A 121 7.54 -3.01 6.68
N GLY A 122 7.54 -1.91 7.43
CA GLY A 122 8.69 -1.03 7.64
C GLY A 122 9.38 -1.30 8.98
N TYR A 123 10.71 -1.22 9.01
CA TYR A 123 11.49 -1.35 10.25
C TYR A 123 12.81 -0.56 10.19
N TYR A 124 13.25 -0.09 11.36
CA TYR A 124 14.52 0.62 11.50
C TYR A 124 15.71 -0.36 11.54
N SER A 125 16.85 0.06 10.99
CA SER A 125 18.14 -0.65 11.08
C SER A 125 19.30 0.30 11.31
#